data_AF-A0A1I5TY69-F1
#
_entry.id   AF-A0A1I5TY69-F1
#
_cell.length_a   1.000
_cell.length_b   1.000
_cell.length_c   1.000
_cell.angle_alpha   90.00
_cell.angle_beta   90.00
_cell.angle_gamma   90.00
#
_symmetry.space_group_name_H-M   'P 1'
#
loop_
_entity.id
_entity.type
_entity.pdbx_description
1 polymer ?
#
loop_
_entity_poly.entity_id
_entity_poly.type
_entity_poly.pdbx_seq_one_letter_code
_entity_poly.pdbx_strand_id
1 'polypeptide(L)'
;MRRWIAVLVLALSLGVVAMVGPGVADRLFHPGRYATSGRALLPPEAYVAAARSVAPRGNRVARLALPAGDEPVIVSTAAVEVYLDPPTARVLDVRAGAGDGTQAIVGAQPLAGVIARARPYGGAAPLRGVEWPSQRHPDWTVTFGDAGAAVKVADDSGTGAAAAVRQSGVVVPSAAPLSVGVRAATLLGAIFVAAAALWWIIRRSREVKSRR
;
A
#
# COMPACT_ATOMS: atom_id res chain seq x y z
N MET A 1 10.36 42.95 0.12
CA MET A 1 9.15 42.16 -0.22
C MET A 1 9.44 40.83 -0.94
N ARG A 2 10.45 40.72 -1.81
CA ARG A 2 10.69 39.54 -2.68
C ARG A 2 11.08 38.21 -1.98
N ARG A 3 11.61 38.24 -0.75
CA ARG A 3 12.04 37.02 -0.01
C ARG A 3 10.88 36.21 0.61
N TRP A 4 9.73 36.83 0.88
CA TRP A 4 8.56 36.17 1.47
C TRP A 4 7.76 35.34 0.47
N ILE A 5 7.77 35.75 -0.79
CA ILE A 5 7.09 35.02 -1.88
C ILE A 5 7.75 33.66 -2.10
N ALA A 6 9.09 33.58 -2.04
CA ALA A 6 9.81 32.32 -2.19
C ALA A 6 9.44 31.30 -1.10
N VAL A 7 9.24 31.75 0.15
CA VAL A 7 8.83 30.89 1.26
C VAL A 7 7.41 30.38 1.07
N LEU A 8 6.49 31.25 0.62
CA LEU A 8 5.10 30.85 0.36
C LEU A 8 5.00 29.89 -0.82
N VAL A 9 5.74 30.12 -1.90
CA VAL A 9 5.78 29.21 -3.06
C VAL A 9 6.33 27.85 -2.64
N LEU A 10 7.43 27.81 -1.88
CA LEU A 10 8.01 26.56 -1.39
C LEU A 10 7.05 25.77 -0.49
N ALA A 11 6.38 26.44 0.45
CA ALA A 11 5.40 25.83 1.34
C ALA A 11 4.18 25.30 0.59
N LEU A 12 3.70 26.05 -0.41
CA LEU A 12 2.58 25.62 -1.26
C LEU A 12 2.98 24.41 -2.11
N SER A 13 4.18 24.41 -2.70
CA SER A 13 4.71 23.28 -3.47
C SER A 13 4.84 22.01 -2.62
N LEU A 14 5.32 22.12 -1.37
CA LEU A 14 5.38 21.00 -0.42
C LEU A 14 3.99 20.46 -0.05
N GLY A 15 3.00 21.35 0.09
CA GLY A 15 1.60 20.97 0.33
C GLY A 15 0.97 20.20 -0.83
N VAL A 16 1.27 20.58 -2.07
CA VAL A 16 0.78 19.85 -3.26
C VAL A 16 1.40 18.46 -3.36
N VAL A 17 2.71 18.31 -3.08
CA VAL A 17 3.38 16.99 -3.10
C VAL A 17 2.83 16.06 -2.02
N ALA A 18 2.45 16.57 -0.85
CA ALA A 18 1.85 15.76 0.22
C ALA A 18 0.43 15.24 -0.13
N MET A 19 -0.27 15.93 -1.03
CA MET A 19 -1.63 15.58 -1.45
C MET A 19 -1.65 14.51 -2.54
N VAL A 20 -0.58 14.44 -3.34
CA VAL A 20 -0.36 13.42 -4.36
C VAL A 20 0.11 12.17 -3.65
N GLY A 21 -0.83 11.28 -3.30
CA GLY A 21 -0.50 10.01 -2.67
C GLY A 21 0.56 9.24 -3.49
N PRO A 22 1.34 8.35 -2.84
CA PRO A 22 2.49 7.70 -3.46
C PRO A 22 2.18 6.99 -4.79
N GLY A 23 0.94 6.48 -4.96
CA GLY A 23 0.50 5.87 -6.22
C GLY A 23 0.29 6.86 -7.38
N VAL A 24 -0.11 8.11 -7.10
CA VAL A 24 -0.30 9.13 -8.15
C VAL A 24 1.04 9.62 -8.66
N ALA A 25 2.01 9.84 -7.76
CA ALA A 25 3.37 10.18 -8.14
C ALA A 25 4.01 9.07 -8.98
N ASP A 26 3.87 7.81 -8.57
CA ASP A 26 4.44 6.69 -9.34
C ASP A 26 3.80 6.59 -10.74
N ARG A 27 2.49 6.84 -10.86
CA ARG A 27 1.81 6.88 -12.17
C ARG A 27 2.27 8.01 -13.08
N LEU A 28 2.57 9.18 -12.51
CA LEU A 28 3.10 10.33 -13.26
C LEU A 28 4.50 10.04 -13.82
N PHE A 29 5.38 9.43 -13.03
CA PHE A 29 6.77 9.17 -13.43
C PHE A 29 6.94 7.86 -14.20
N HIS A 30 6.04 6.89 -14.01
CA HIS A 30 6.09 5.57 -14.64
C HIS A 30 4.74 5.21 -15.27
N PRO A 31 4.26 5.98 -16.27
CA PRO A 31 2.94 5.75 -16.86
C PRO A 31 2.80 4.35 -17.49
N GLY A 32 3.91 3.76 -17.97
CA GLY A 32 3.92 2.40 -18.52
C GLY A 32 3.46 1.33 -17.54
N ARG A 33 3.73 1.47 -16.23
CA ARG A 33 3.28 0.54 -15.18
C ARG A 33 1.76 0.45 -15.07
N TYR A 34 1.06 1.49 -15.51
CA TYR A 34 -0.39 1.66 -15.34
C TYR A 34 -1.14 1.63 -16.67
N ALA A 35 -0.46 1.29 -17.77
CA ALA A 35 -1.05 1.16 -19.10
C ALA A 35 -1.80 -0.19 -19.24
N THR A 36 -2.81 -0.39 -18.40
CA THR A 36 -3.66 -1.58 -18.40
C THR A 36 -4.65 -1.53 -19.57
N SER A 37 -4.97 -2.70 -20.13
CA SER A 37 -5.88 -2.82 -21.27
C SER A 37 -7.34 -3.10 -20.86
N GLY A 38 -7.59 -3.34 -19.56
CA GLY A 38 -8.93 -3.53 -19.02
C GLY A 38 -8.94 -4.06 -17.58
N ARG A 39 -10.15 -4.37 -17.09
CA ARG A 39 -10.43 -4.81 -15.71
C ARG A 39 -10.63 -6.31 -15.54
N ALA A 40 -10.69 -7.07 -16.64
CA ALA A 40 -10.92 -8.51 -16.54
C ALA A 40 -9.73 -9.16 -15.84
N LEU A 41 -10.00 -10.00 -14.84
CA LEU A 41 -8.97 -10.74 -14.12
C LEU A 41 -8.89 -12.17 -14.65
N LEU A 42 -7.66 -12.62 -14.89
CA LEU A 42 -7.31 -14.00 -15.16
C LEU A 42 -7.17 -14.79 -13.85
N PRO A 43 -7.11 -16.13 -13.91
CA PRO A 43 -6.73 -16.95 -12.77
C PRO A 43 -5.39 -16.50 -12.17
N PRO A 44 -5.26 -16.42 -10.82
CA PRO A 44 -4.05 -15.99 -10.13
C PRO A 44 -2.74 -16.67 -10.60
N GLU A 45 -2.83 -17.93 -11.00
CA GLU A 45 -1.71 -18.74 -11.48
C GLU A 45 -1.10 -18.17 -12.76
N ALA A 46 -1.91 -17.56 -13.63
CA ALA A 46 -1.43 -16.95 -14.88
C ALA A 46 -0.48 -15.78 -14.60
N TYR A 47 -0.82 -14.94 -13.61
CA TYR A 47 0.03 -13.82 -13.19
C TYR A 47 1.33 -14.29 -12.54
N VAL A 48 1.25 -15.32 -11.68
CA VAL A 48 2.44 -15.92 -11.05
C VAL A 48 3.36 -16.55 -12.10
N ALA A 49 2.80 -17.24 -13.10
CA ALA A 49 3.57 -17.81 -14.20
C ALA A 49 4.26 -16.72 -15.04
N ALA A 50 3.53 -15.65 -15.41
CA ALA A 50 4.08 -14.52 -16.13
C ALA A 50 5.23 -13.84 -15.35
N ALA A 51 5.03 -13.55 -14.06
CA ALA A 51 6.05 -12.95 -13.22
C ALA A 51 7.29 -13.85 -13.07
N ARG A 52 7.12 -15.17 -12.95
CA ARG A 52 8.23 -16.13 -12.88
C ARG A 52 9.08 -16.16 -14.15
N SER A 53 8.51 -15.84 -15.31
CA SER A 53 9.26 -15.82 -16.57
C SER A 53 10.27 -14.66 -16.66
N VAL A 54 10.05 -13.58 -15.90
CA VAL A 54 10.91 -12.40 -15.86
C VAL A 54 11.73 -12.27 -14.58
N ALA A 55 11.31 -12.94 -13.50
CA ALA A 55 12.04 -12.92 -12.24
C ALA A 55 13.40 -13.65 -12.36
N PRO A 56 14.46 -13.19 -11.67
CA PRO A 56 15.73 -13.89 -11.69
C PRO A 56 15.59 -15.29 -11.09
N ARG A 57 16.30 -16.27 -11.66
CA ARG A 57 16.23 -17.68 -11.23
C ARG A 57 16.48 -17.81 -9.72
N GLY A 58 15.69 -18.65 -9.07
CA GLY A 58 15.76 -18.91 -7.63
C GLY A 58 14.95 -17.93 -6.77
N ASN A 59 14.53 -16.78 -7.31
CA ASN A 59 13.61 -15.88 -6.59
C ASN A 59 12.21 -16.46 -6.55
N ARG A 60 11.59 -16.35 -5.38
CA ARG A 60 10.25 -16.84 -5.12
C ARG A 60 9.29 -15.69 -5.05
N VAL A 61 8.06 -15.95 -5.51
CA VAL A 61 6.96 -15.02 -5.31
C VAL A 61 6.66 -14.95 -3.84
N ALA A 62 6.68 -13.74 -3.29
CA ALA A 62 6.33 -13.45 -1.92
C ALA A 62 4.90 -12.92 -1.83
N ARG A 63 4.46 -12.16 -2.84
CA ARG A 63 3.16 -11.50 -2.83
C ARG A 63 2.57 -11.40 -4.22
N LEU A 64 1.25 -11.55 -4.30
CA LEU A 64 0.39 -11.22 -5.44
C LEU A 64 -0.65 -10.22 -4.93
N ALA A 65 -0.78 -9.08 -5.59
CA ALA A 65 -1.81 -8.08 -5.32
C ALA A 65 -2.68 -7.91 -6.57
N LEU A 66 -4.00 -8.10 -6.39
CA LEU A 66 -4.99 -7.96 -7.44
C LEU A 66 -5.69 -6.61 -7.32
N PRO A 67 -5.88 -5.89 -8.44
CA PRO A 67 -6.43 -4.55 -8.44
C PRO A 67 -7.92 -4.54 -8.12
N ALA A 68 -8.40 -3.40 -7.63
CA ALA A 68 -9.83 -3.12 -7.49
C ALA A 68 -10.50 -2.56 -8.76
N GLY A 69 -9.70 -2.01 -9.67
CA GLY A 69 -10.15 -1.38 -10.90
C GLY A 69 -9.09 -1.46 -12.00
N ASP A 70 -8.79 -0.33 -12.63
CA ASP A 70 -7.87 -0.24 -13.78
C ASP A 70 -6.37 -0.28 -13.40
N GLU A 71 -6.06 -0.76 -12.21
CA GLU A 71 -4.69 -0.84 -11.72
C GLU A 71 -4.01 -2.11 -12.21
N PRO A 72 -2.67 -2.10 -12.34
CA PRO A 72 -1.94 -3.31 -12.70
C PRO A 72 -2.06 -4.37 -11.60
N VAL A 73 -1.95 -5.63 -12.00
CA VAL A 73 -1.65 -6.71 -11.06
C VAL A 73 -0.19 -6.61 -10.69
N ILE A 74 0.11 -6.71 -9.40
CA ILE A 74 1.48 -6.59 -8.90
C ILE A 74 1.91 -7.92 -8.31
N VAL A 75 3.04 -8.45 -8.80
CA VAL A 75 3.67 -9.65 -8.25
C VAL A 75 5.03 -9.29 -7.69
N SER A 76 5.22 -9.48 -6.39
CA SER A 76 6.46 -9.15 -5.70
C SER A 76 7.26 -10.43 -5.41
N THR A 77 8.55 -10.35 -5.65
CA THR A 77 9.58 -11.31 -5.24
C THR A 77 10.59 -10.60 -4.34
N ALA A 78 11.58 -11.32 -3.80
CA ALA A 78 12.66 -10.71 -3.03
C ALA A 78 13.49 -9.69 -3.85
N ALA A 79 13.63 -9.91 -5.17
CA ALA A 79 14.51 -9.12 -6.02
C ALA A 79 13.77 -8.09 -6.88
N VAL A 80 12.52 -8.36 -7.26
CA VAL A 80 11.76 -7.54 -8.20
C VAL A 80 10.28 -7.49 -7.87
N GLU A 81 9.65 -6.40 -8.29
CA GLU A 81 8.21 -6.19 -8.34
C GLU A 81 7.79 -6.08 -9.81
N VAL A 82 6.91 -6.98 -10.24
CA VAL A 82 6.46 -7.10 -11.63
C VAL A 82 5.05 -6.53 -11.75
N TYR A 83 4.87 -5.58 -12.65
CA TYR A 83 3.60 -4.96 -12.98
C TYR A 83 3.02 -5.66 -14.21
N LEU A 84 1.78 -6.14 -14.10
CA LEU A 84 1.13 -6.98 -15.10
C LEU A 84 -0.20 -6.38 -15.53
N ASP A 85 -0.50 -6.53 -16.81
CA ASP A 85 -1.78 -6.18 -17.39
C ASP A 85 -2.87 -7.17 -16.93
N PRO A 86 -3.94 -6.72 -16.25
CA PRO A 86 -4.95 -7.62 -15.70
C PRO A 86 -5.55 -8.62 -16.71
N PRO A 87 -6.08 -8.21 -17.87
CA PRO A 87 -6.75 -9.14 -18.78
C PRO A 87 -5.82 -10.11 -19.53
N THR A 88 -4.53 -9.80 -19.63
CA THR A 88 -3.59 -10.57 -20.48
C THR A 88 -2.42 -11.20 -19.72
N ALA A 89 -2.21 -10.84 -18.46
CA ALA A 89 -0.98 -11.13 -17.70
C ALA A 89 0.31 -10.68 -18.41
N ARG A 90 0.23 -9.75 -19.36
CA ARG A 90 1.41 -9.20 -20.04
C ARG A 90 2.20 -8.36 -19.05
N VAL A 91 3.52 -8.52 -19.03
CA VAL A 91 4.42 -7.65 -18.25
C VAL A 91 4.36 -6.23 -18.81
N LEU A 92 3.97 -5.29 -17.95
CA LEU A 92 3.95 -3.86 -18.23
C LEU A 92 5.29 -3.22 -17.85
N ASP A 93 5.83 -3.60 -16.69
CA ASP A 93 7.13 -3.13 -16.22
C ASP A 93 7.69 -4.06 -15.13
N VAL A 94 8.99 -3.93 -14.86
CA VAL A 94 9.69 -4.62 -13.76
C VAL A 94 10.50 -3.60 -12.97
N ARG A 95 10.24 -3.52 -11.68
CA ARG A 95 10.95 -2.65 -10.73
C ARG A 95 11.85 -3.50 -9.85
N ALA A 96 13.02 -2.97 -9.48
CA ALA A 96 13.82 -3.57 -8.43
C ALA A 96 13.03 -3.61 -7.11
N GLY A 97 12.95 -4.79 -6.51
CA GLY A 97 12.26 -5.01 -5.24
C GLY A 97 13.01 -4.30 -4.13
N ALA A 98 12.28 -3.64 -3.24
CA ALA A 98 12.85 -2.99 -2.06
C ALA A 98 13.18 -3.99 -0.94
N GLY A 99 13.32 -5.28 -1.27
CA GLY A 99 13.20 -6.45 -0.39
C GLY A 99 13.46 -6.18 1.08
N ASP A 100 12.47 -6.42 1.92
CA ASP A 100 12.54 -6.31 3.39
C ASP A 100 13.38 -7.44 4.03
N GLY A 101 14.02 -8.27 3.22
CA GLY A 101 14.76 -9.47 3.62
C GLY A 101 13.87 -10.67 3.92
N THR A 102 12.55 -10.57 3.83
CA THR A 102 11.64 -11.70 4.05
C THR A 102 11.61 -12.58 2.81
N GLN A 103 12.29 -13.72 2.88
CA GLN A 103 12.29 -14.70 1.79
C GLN A 103 11.11 -15.66 1.90
N ALA A 104 10.29 -15.71 0.86
CA ALA A 104 9.24 -16.72 0.73
C ALA A 104 9.83 -18.13 0.62
N ILE A 105 9.21 -19.09 1.29
CA ILE A 105 9.56 -20.51 1.19
C ILE A 105 8.75 -21.20 0.07
N VAL A 106 9.03 -22.48 -0.23
CA VAL A 106 8.20 -23.21 -1.19
C VAL A 106 6.95 -23.53 -0.40
N GLY A 107 5.81 -22.98 -0.82
CA GLY A 107 4.55 -23.43 -0.26
C GLY A 107 4.34 -24.91 -0.61
N ALA A 108 4.13 -25.74 0.40
CA ALA A 108 3.75 -27.14 0.23
C ALA A 108 2.38 -27.27 -0.46
N GLN A 109 1.49 -26.29 -0.30
CA GLN A 109 0.18 -26.27 -0.98
C GLN A 109 0.23 -25.58 -2.36
N PRO A 110 -0.55 -26.07 -3.34
CA PRO A 110 -0.77 -25.33 -4.59
C PRO A 110 -1.64 -24.08 -4.33
N LEU A 111 -1.31 -22.98 -5.03
CA LEU A 111 -2.00 -21.68 -4.91
C LEU A 111 -3.54 -21.80 -5.05
N ALA A 112 -4.01 -22.49 -6.09
CA ALA A 112 -5.43 -22.73 -6.31
C ALA A 112 -6.11 -23.40 -5.11
N GLY A 113 -5.42 -24.38 -4.49
CA GLY A 113 -5.92 -25.08 -3.31
C GLY A 113 -6.04 -24.16 -2.10
N VAL A 114 -5.04 -23.31 -1.87
CA VAL A 114 -5.06 -22.31 -0.79
C VAL A 114 -6.21 -21.33 -0.96
N ILE A 115 -6.40 -20.79 -2.18
CA ILE A 115 -7.48 -19.85 -2.48
C ILE A 115 -8.84 -20.51 -2.31
N ALA A 116 -9.01 -21.74 -2.80
CA ALA A 116 -10.26 -22.49 -2.67
C ALA A 116 -10.62 -22.73 -1.19
N ARG A 117 -9.64 -23.06 -0.34
CA ARG A 117 -9.85 -23.26 1.10
C ARG A 117 -10.12 -21.95 1.84
N ALA A 118 -9.56 -20.83 1.39
CA ALA A 118 -9.82 -19.51 1.97
C ALA A 118 -11.18 -18.92 1.56
N ARG A 119 -11.74 -19.36 0.41
CA ARG A 119 -12.95 -18.76 -0.20
C ARG A 119 -14.17 -18.72 0.73
N PRO A 120 -14.51 -19.77 1.51
CA PRO A 120 -15.66 -19.73 2.41
C PRO A 120 -15.61 -18.59 3.42
N TYR A 121 -14.42 -18.14 3.84
CA TYR A 121 -14.23 -17.05 4.80
C TYR A 121 -14.32 -15.66 4.15
N GLY A 122 -14.05 -15.56 2.84
CA GLY A 122 -14.17 -14.30 2.10
C GLY A 122 -15.58 -13.96 1.63
N GLY A 123 -16.52 -14.91 1.74
CA GLY A 123 -17.89 -14.74 1.25
C GLY A 123 -17.93 -14.39 -0.24
N ALA A 124 -18.73 -13.39 -0.60
CA ALA A 124 -18.81 -12.90 -1.98
C ALA A 124 -17.67 -11.91 -2.36
N ALA A 125 -16.87 -11.45 -1.41
CA ALA A 125 -15.88 -10.39 -1.66
C ALA A 125 -14.80 -10.86 -2.65
N PRO A 126 -14.33 -9.99 -3.56
CA PRO A 126 -13.32 -10.35 -4.55
C PRO A 126 -11.97 -10.64 -3.89
N LEU A 127 -11.18 -11.55 -4.47
CA LEU A 127 -9.80 -11.77 -4.05
C LEU A 127 -8.97 -10.50 -4.33
N ARG A 128 -8.22 -10.04 -3.33
CA ARG A 128 -7.37 -8.83 -3.42
C ARG A 128 -5.89 -9.12 -3.28
N GLY A 129 -5.52 -10.24 -2.66
CA GLY A 129 -4.12 -10.60 -2.62
C GLY A 129 -3.86 -11.95 -2.02
N VAL A 130 -2.66 -12.43 -2.29
CA VAL A 130 -2.09 -13.64 -1.71
C VAL A 130 -0.66 -13.34 -1.28
N GLU A 131 -0.33 -13.73 -0.07
CA GLU A 131 1.03 -13.71 0.47
C GLU A 131 1.48 -15.13 0.72
N TRP A 132 2.66 -15.46 0.19
CA TRP A 132 3.26 -16.78 0.31
C TRP A 132 3.84 -16.97 1.70
N PRO A 133 3.90 -18.22 2.19
CA PRO A 133 4.58 -18.52 3.44
C PRO A 133 6.05 -18.14 3.37
N SER A 134 6.62 -17.79 4.51
CA SER A 134 8.03 -17.47 4.73
C SER A 134 8.55 -18.16 6.00
N GLN A 135 9.86 -18.08 6.25
CA GLN A 135 10.43 -18.61 7.48
C GLN A 135 9.86 -17.97 8.76
N ARG A 136 9.44 -16.70 8.68
CA ARG A 136 8.86 -15.97 9.82
C ARG A 136 7.35 -16.17 9.92
N HIS A 137 6.70 -16.44 8.80
CA HIS A 137 5.24 -16.58 8.69
C HIS A 137 4.94 -17.82 7.85
N PRO A 138 4.84 -19.02 8.46
CA PRO A 138 4.69 -20.28 7.72
C PRO A 138 3.31 -20.45 7.08
N ASP A 139 2.38 -19.53 7.33
CA ASP A 139 1.03 -19.57 6.80
C ASP A 139 0.90 -18.70 5.54
N TRP A 140 0.11 -19.17 4.59
CA TRP A 140 -0.41 -18.34 3.53
C TRP A 140 -1.34 -17.28 4.08
N THR A 141 -1.33 -16.09 3.46
CA THR A 141 -2.33 -15.06 3.73
C THR A 141 -3.13 -14.80 2.48
N VAL A 142 -4.45 -14.94 2.55
CA VAL A 142 -5.36 -14.64 1.44
C VAL A 142 -6.26 -13.49 1.84
N THR A 143 -6.27 -12.42 1.06
CA THR A 143 -7.02 -11.20 1.38
C THR A 143 -8.21 -11.04 0.44
N PHE A 144 -9.39 -10.76 1.01
CA PHE A 144 -10.62 -10.50 0.27
C PHE A 144 -11.19 -9.12 0.56
N GLY A 145 -11.77 -8.50 -0.48
CA GLY A 145 -12.44 -7.19 -0.42
C GLY A 145 -11.51 -6.02 -0.10
N ASP A 146 -12.02 -4.81 -0.28
CA ASP A 146 -11.23 -3.58 -0.09
C ASP A 146 -10.94 -3.28 1.39
N ALA A 147 -11.77 -3.82 2.28
CA ALA A 147 -11.57 -3.76 3.73
C ALA A 147 -10.47 -4.70 4.24
N GLY A 148 -9.92 -5.57 3.38
CA GLY A 148 -8.74 -6.38 3.68
C GLY A 148 -8.99 -7.54 4.64
N ALA A 149 -10.15 -8.21 4.56
CA ALA A 149 -10.39 -9.41 5.36
C ALA A 149 -9.35 -10.49 5.00
N ALA A 150 -8.45 -10.79 5.93
CA ALA A 150 -7.35 -11.72 5.73
C ALA A 150 -7.68 -13.10 6.32
N VAL A 151 -7.39 -14.13 5.55
CA VAL A 151 -7.54 -15.54 5.94
C VAL A 151 -6.15 -16.15 5.99
N LYS A 152 -5.82 -16.79 7.11
CA LYS A 152 -4.57 -17.54 7.24
C LYS A 152 -4.84 -19.00 6.88
N VAL A 153 -4.00 -19.56 6.02
CA VAL A 153 -4.09 -20.98 5.64
C VAL A 153 -2.73 -21.61 5.92
N ALA A 154 -2.70 -22.58 6.82
CA ALA A 154 -1.48 -23.27 7.20
C ALA A 154 -0.88 -23.99 5.98
N ASP A 155 0.42 -23.86 5.73
CA ASP A 155 1.03 -24.46 4.53
C ASP A 155 1.20 -25.99 4.64
N ASP A 156 1.43 -26.51 5.85
CA ASP A 156 1.67 -27.93 6.08
C ASP A 156 0.42 -28.81 5.87
N SER A 157 -0.72 -28.33 6.35
CA SER A 157 -1.99 -29.03 6.40
C SER A 157 -2.99 -28.45 5.40
N GLY A 158 -2.76 -27.22 4.96
CA GLY A 158 -3.72 -26.41 4.21
C GLY A 158 -4.97 -26.08 5.03
N THR A 159 -4.95 -26.21 6.36
CA THR A 159 -6.13 -25.86 7.17
C THR A 159 -6.31 -24.35 7.18
N GLY A 160 -7.49 -23.88 6.77
CA GLY A 160 -7.84 -22.47 6.73
C GLY A 160 -8.47 -22.04 8.05
N ALA A 161 -8.07 -20.88 8.56
CA ALA A 161 -8.73 -20.19 9.65
C ALA A 161 -8.88 -18.71 9.30
N ALA A 162 -10.07 -18.15 9.53
CA ALA A 162 -10.22 -16.70 9.49
C ALA A 162 -9.24 -16.09 10.49
N ALA A 163 -8.36 -15.21 10.03
CA ALA A 163 -7.55 -14.46 10.98
C ALA A 163 -8.51 -13.54 11.73
N ALA A 164 -8.60 -13.68 13.06
CA ALA A 164 -9.23 -12.66 13.85
C ALA A 164 -8.52 -11.34 13.53
N VAL A 165 -9.26 -10.37 13.00
CA VAL A 165 -8.78 -8.99 12.83
C VAL A 165 -8.27 -8.59 14.21
N ARG A 166 -6.93 -8.54 14.40
CA ARG A 166 -6.37 -7.95 15.61
C ARG A 166 -6.66 -6.46 15.51
N GLN A 167 -7.78 -6.05 16.11
CA GLN A 167 -7.98 -4.68 16.56
C GLN A 167 -6.93 -4.44 17.65
N SER A 168 -5.78 -3.91 17.26
CA SER A 168 -4.79 -3.44 18.21
C SER A 168 -5.38 -2.25 18.97
N GLY A 169 -5.78 -2.47 20.23
CA GLY A 169 -5.85 -1.38 21.22
C GLY A 169 -7.07 -1.36 22.13
N VAL A 170 -6.89 -1.90 23.35
CA VAL A 170 -7.40 -1.41 24.65
C VAL A 170 -8.87 -0.97 24.73
N VAL A 171 -9.68 -1.78 25.43
CA VAL A 171 -10.98 -1.35 25.99
C VAL A 171 -10.72 -0.39 27.15
N VAL A 172 -10.95 0.90 26.93
CA VAL A 172 -11.26 1.86 28.00
C VAL A 172 -12.78 2.08 27.94
N PRO A 173 -13.53 1.90 29.03
CA PRO A 173 -14.95 2.22 29.04
C PRO A 173 -15.09 3.74 29.16
N SER A 174 -15.60 4.41 28.14
CA SER A 174 -16.13 5.76 28.32
C SER A 174 -17.12 6.15 27.23
N ALA A 175 -18.02 7.03 27.65
CA ALA A 175 -19.27 7.40 27.01
C ALA A 175 -19.13 7.85 25.55
N ALA A 176 -20.23 7.70 24.81
CA ALA A 176 -20.37 8.15 23.42
C ALA A 176 -19.81 9.56 23.17
N PRO A 177 -19.21 9.78 21.99
CA PRO A 177 -19.46 11.06 21.32
C PRO A 177 -19.60 10.95 19.80
N LEU A 178 -20.52 11.77 19.30
CA LEU A 178 -20.50 12.34 17.95
C LEU A 178 -19.11 12.96 17.67
N SER A 179 -18.52 12.74 16.49
CA SER A 179 -17.93 13.81 15.65
C SER A 179 -16.95 13.33 14.56
N VAL A 180 -17.24 13.80 13.36
CA VAL A 180 -16.30 14.17 12.29
C VAL A 180 -15.12 14.94 12.89
N GLY A 181 -13.93 14.34 13.04
CA GLY A 181 -12.87 15.02 13.81
C GLY A 181 -11.40 14.62 13.62
N VAL A 182 -11.05 13.58 12.86
CA VAL A 182 -9.64 13.10 12.85
C VAL A 182 -8.78 13.65 11.70
N ARG A 183 -9.37 14.24 10.65
CA ARG A 183 -8.60 14.88 9.57
C ARG A 183 -8.28 16.36 9.81
N ALA A 184 -8.86 16.98 10.85
CA ALA A 184 -8.61 18.38 11.21
C ALA A 184 -7.39 18.56 12.13
N ALA A 185 -7.01 17.55 12.93
CA ALA A 185 -5.95 17.69 13.93
C ALA A 185 -4.54 17.82 13.32
N THR A 186 -4.27 17.15 12.20
CA THR A 186 -2.96 17.24 11.52
C THR A 186 -2.81 18.54 10.73
N LEU A 187 -3.92 19.09 10.20
CA LEU A 187 -3.94 20.40 9.54
C LEU A 187 -3.85 21.56 10.55
N LEU A 188 -4.50 21.47 11.71
CA LEU A 188 -4.41 22.48 12.77
C LEU A 188 -3.01 22.57 13.37
N GLY A 189 -2.29 21.45 13.53
CA GLY A 189 -0.90 21.44 14.00
C GLY A 189 0.05 22.17 13.05
N ALA A 190 -0.09 21.95 11.74
CA ALA A 190 0.71 22.63 10.73
C ALA A 190 0.38 24.14 10.63
N ILE A 191 -0.89 24.52 10.79
CA ILE A 191 -1.32 25.92 10.84
C ILE A 191 -0.76 26.61 12.09
N PHE A 192 -0.72 25.93 13.25
CA PHE A 192 -0.16 26.49 14.48
C PHE A 192 1.35 26.75 14.38
N VAL A 193 2.11 25.84 13.78
CA VAL A 193 3.55 26.03 13.56
C VAL A 193 3.80 27.17 12.57
N ALA A 194 3.02 27.26 11.50
CA ALA A 194 3.12 28.36 10.53
C ALA A 194 2.73 29.72 11.15
N ALA A 195 1.68 29.76 11.96
CA ALA A 195 1.24 30.97 12.66
C ALA A 195 2.24 31.43 13.73
N ALA A 196 2.85 30.50 14.47
CA ALA A 196 3.89 30.81 15.46
C ALA A 196 5.17 31.36 14.80
N ALA A 197 5.59 30.75 13.68
CA ALA A 197 6.71 31.26 12.89
C ALA A 197 6.43 32.67 12.33
N LEU A 198 5.22 32.89 11.80
CA LEU A 198 4.80 34.19 11.28
C LEU A 198 4.72 35.25 12.40
N TRP A 199 4.22 34.90 13.58
CA TRP A 199 4.16 35.78 14.74
C TRP A 199 5.57 36.16 15.24
N TRP A 200 6.49 35.20 15.34
CA TRP A 200 7.87 35.45 15.75
C TRP A 200 8.59 36.41 14.79
N ILE A 201 8.39 36.22 13.49
CA ILE A 201 8.92 37.09 12.43
C ILE A 201 8.38 38.52 12.57
N ILE A 202 7.06 38.68 12.73
CA ILE A 202 6.42 40.00 12.85
C ILE A 202 6.92 40.70 14.11
N ARG A 203 7.00 40.01 15.25
CA ARG A 203 7.50 40.56 16.51
C ARG A 203 8.95 41.05 16.37
N ARG A 204 9.83 40.24 15.80
CA ARG A 204 11.25 40.59 15.61
C ARG A 204 11.44 41.80 14.69
N SER A 205 10.54 42.01 13.72
CA SER A 205 10.58 43.18 12.84
C SER A 205 10.19 44.50 13.54
N ARG A 206 9.38 44.45 14.61
CA ARG A 206 8.99 45.64 15.39
C ARG A 206 10.09 46.10 16.34
N GLU A 207 10.85 45.17 16.93
CA GLU A 207 11.96 45.48 17.85
C GLU A 207 13.13 46.20 17.15
N VAL A 208 13.36 45.94 15.87
CA VAL A 208 14.38 46.64 15.07
C VAL A 208 13.97 48.08 14.74
N LYS A 209 12.66 48.37 14.73
CA LYS A 209 12.12 49.69 14.38
C LYS A 209 12.01 50.65 15.56
N SER A 210 12.12 50.17 16.81
CA SER A 210 12.12 51.02 18.02
C SER A 210 13.52 51.38 18.52
N ARG A 211 14.58 50.91 17.85
CA ARG A 211 15.99 51.21 18.16
C ARG A 211 16.64 52.15 17.15
N ARG A 212 15.85 52.74 16.26
CA ARG A 212 16.21 53.86 15.40
C ARG A 212 15.25 55.00 15.69
#